data_AF-A0A6G3Y184-F1
#
_entry.id   AF-A0A6G3Y184-F1
#
_cell.length_a   1.000
_cell.length_b   1.000
_cell.length_c   1.000
_cell.angle_alpha   90.00
_cell.angle_beta   90.00
_cell.angle_gamma   90.00
#
_symmetry.space_group_name_H-M   'P 1'
#
loop_
_entity.id
_entity.type
_entity.pdbx_description
1 polymer ?
#
loop_
_entity_poly.entity_id
_entity_poly.type
_entity_poly.pdbx_seq_one_letter_code
_entity_poly.pdbx_strand_id
1 'polypeptide(L)' 'RHDLGREAFVERVWQWKNESGGQISGQMRRLGEGVAWSRERFTMDEGLSKAVQTVFKQMYDDGLIYRAERII' A
#
# COMPACT_ATOMS: atom_id res chain seq x y z
N ARG A 1 -19.83 -6.53 8.86
CA ARG A 1 -18.40 -6.28 8.48
C ARG A 1 -17.76 -7.52 7.85
N HIS A 2 -18.18 -8.73 8.25
CA HIS A 2 -17.70 -10.00 7.65
C HIS A 2 -18.59 -10.51 6.51
N ASP A 3 -19.71 -9.83 6.25
CA ASP A 3 -20.78 -10.29 5.37
C ASP A 3 -20.44 -10.16 3.88
N LEU A 4 -19.49 -9.29 3.53
CA LEU A 4 -19.04 -9.01 2.16
C LEU A 4 -18.06 -10.06 1.61
N GLY A 5 -17.48 -10.92 2.46
CA GLY A 5 -16.37 -11.78 2.06
C GLY A 5 -15.08 -11.00 1.73
N ARG A 6 -13.95 -11.71 1.64
CA ARG A 6 -12.63 -11.09 1.45
C ARG A 6 -12.53 -10.32 0.13
N GLU A 7 -13.03 -10.89 -0.95
CA GLU A 7 -12.88 -10.35 -2.30
C GLU A 7 -13.63 -9.03 -2.46
N ALA A 8 -14.93 -9.00 -2.13
CA ALA A 8 -15.72 -7.77 -2.24
C ALA A 8 -15.25 -6.69 -1.24
N PHE A 9 -14.73 -7.09 -0.07
CA PHE A 9 -14.10 -6.14 0.85
C PHE A 9 -12.86 -5.51 0.24
N VAL A 10 -11.96 -6.30 -0.35
CA VAL A 10 -10.74 -5.81 -1.01
C VAL A 10 -11.09 -4.88 -2.17
N GLU A 11 -12.07 -5.25 -2.99
CA GLU A 11 -12.55 -4.39 -4.08
C GLU A 11 -13.04 -3.03 -3.56
N ARG A 12 -13.86 -3.03 -2.51
CA ARG A 12 -14.36 -1.79 -1.91
C ARG A 12 -13.26 -0.92 -1.31
N VAL A 13 -12.23 -1.52 -0.72
CA VAL A 13 -11.04 -0.78 -0.23
C VAL A 13 -10.29 -0.13 -1.38
N TRP A 14 -10.13 -0.81 -2.52
CA TRP A 14 -9.48 -0.25 -3.71
C TRP A 14 -10.29 0.89 -4.33
N GLN A 15 -11.62 0.75 -4.40
CA GLN A 15 -12.51 1.83 -4.84
C GLN A 15 -12.32 3.08 -3.96
N TRP A 16 -12.41 2.91 -2.64
CA TRP A 16 -12.23 4.01 -1.69
C TRP A 16 -10.82 4.63 -1.77
N LYS A 17 -9.77 3.82 -1.95
CA LYS A 17 -8.40 4.30 -2.12
C LYS A 17 -8.28 5.21 -3.34
N ASN A 18 -8.93 4.86 -4.45
CA ASN A 18 -8.85 5.65 -5.68
C ASN A 18 -9.60 6.97 -5.55
N GLU A 19 -10.76 6.98 -4.90
CA GLU A 19 -11.50 8.21 -4.57
C GLU A 19 -10.67 9.11 -3.67
N SER A 20 -10.24 8.60 -2.50
CA SER A 20 -9.50 9.37 -1.50
C SER A 20 -8.14 9.86 -2.04
N GLY A 21 -7.39 8.99 -2.70
CA GLY A 21 -6.11 9.34 -3.32
C GLY A 21 -6.26 10.40 -4.41
N GLY A 22 -7.29 10.30 -5.26
CA GLY A 22 -7.59 11.32 -6.26
C GLY A 22 -7.92 12.69 -5.64
N GLN A 23 -8.65 12.72 -4.52
CA GLN A 23 -8.93 13.96 -3.80
C GLN A 23 -7.66 14.57 -3.22
N ILE A 24 -6.80 13.78 -2.57
CA ILE A 24 -5.53 14.25 -1.99
C ILE A 24 -4.62 14.83 -3.07
N SER A 25 -4.38 14.08 -4.16
CA SER A 25 -3.54 14.56 -5.27
C SER A 25 -4.15 15.80 -5.94
N GLY A 26 -5.48 15.89 -6.03
CA GLY A 26 -6.19 17.08 -6.51
C GLY A 26 -5.99 18.32 -5.63
N GLN A 27 -6.01 18.15 -4.30
CA GLN A 27 -5.73 19.22 -3.34
C GLN A 27 -4.29 19.72 -3.47
N MET A 28 -3.31 18.82 -3.51
CA MET A 28 -1.89 19.15 -3.67
C MET A 28 -1.61 19.92 -4.97
N ARG A 29 -2.25 19.53 -6.08
CA ARG A 29 -2.14 20.26 -7.37
C ARG A 29 -2.72 21.68 -7.29
N ARG A 30 -3.84 21.86 -6.58
CA ARG A 30 -4.45 23.19 -6.38
C ARG A 30 -3.58 24.10 -5.50
N LEU A 31 -2.83 23.52 -4.57
CA LEU A 31 -1.83 24.25 -3.77
C LEU A 31 -0.57 24.60 -4.55
N GLY A 32 -0.41 24.10 -5.78
CA GLY A 32 0.73 24.40 -6.64
C GLY A 32 1.96 23.53 -6.36
N GLU A 33 1.79 22.33 -5.79
CA GLU A 33 2.93 21.45 -5.50
C GLU A 33 3.65 20.98 -6.77
N GLY A 34 4.92 21.37 -6.91
CA GLY A 34 5.80 21.06 -8.03
C GLY A 34 6.55 19.72 -7.91
N VAL A 35 5.91 18.70 -7.34
CA VAL A 35 6.52 17.37 -7.19
C VAL A 35 6.54 16.60 -8.52
N ALA A 36 7.34 15.53 -8.59
CA ALA A 36 7.44 14.68 -9.78
C ALA A 36 6.18 13.82 -9.97
N TRP A 37 5.09 14.43 -10.43
CA TRP A 37 3.79 13.78 -10.66
C TRP A 37 3.85 12.55 -11.59
N SER A 38 4.81 12.52 -12.53
CA SER A 38 5.04 11.37 -13.40
C SER A 38 5.57 10.13 -12.67
N ARG A 39 6.02 10.30 -11.42
CA ARG A 39 6.58 9.25 -10.55
C ARG A 39 5.74 9.04 -9.29
N GLU A 40 4.46 9.43 -9.32
CA GLU A 40 3.53 9.15 -8.23
C GLU A 40 3.49 7.64 -7.93
N ARG A 41 3.50 7.29 -6.64
CA ARG A 41 3.55 5.91 -6.16
C ARG A 41 2.55 5.71 -5.04
N PHE A 42 2.11 4.47 -4.88
CA PHE A 42 1.25 4.05 -3.79
C PHE A 42 1.86 2.83 -3.11
N THR A 43 1.80 2.76 -1.78
CA THR A 43 2.49 1.73 -1.00
C THR A 43 2.11 0.30 -1.38
N MET A 44 0.90 0.08 -1.92
CA MET A 44 0.45 -1.21 -2.45
C MET A 44 0.40 -1.26 -3.99
N ASP A 45 1.08 -0.36 -4.70
CA ASP A 45 1.31 -0.51 -6.14
C ASP A 45 2.25 -1.68 -6.42
N GLU A 46 2.28 -2.15 -7.66
CA GLU A 46 3.06 -3.32 -8.05
C GLU A 46 4.55 -3.20 -7.69
N GLY A 47 5.14 -2.02 -7.92
CA GLY A 47 6.57 -1.79 -7.70
C GLY A 47 6.92 -1.78 -6.21
N LEU A 48 6.16 -1.04 -5.40
CA LEU A 48 6.39 -0.98 -3.96
C LEU A 48 6.01 -2.29 -3.25
N SER A 49 4.96 -2.98 -3.71
CA SER A 49 4.60 -4.31 -3.19
C SER A 49 5.71 -5.32 -3.46
N LYS A 50 6.31 -5.30 -4.66
CA LYS A 50 7.47 -6.14 -4.99
C LYS A 50 8.67 -5.82 -4.10
N ALA A 51 8.96 -4.54 -3.86
CA ALA A 51 10.05 -4.13 -3.00
C ALA A 51 9.89 -4.68 -1.57
N VAL A 52 8.68 -4.60 -0.99
CA VAL A 52 8.39 -5.17 0.34
C VAL A 52 8.60 -6.68 0.35
N GLN A 53 8.08 -7.40 -0.67
CA GLN A 53 8.28 -8.85 -0.77
C GLN A 53 9.75 -9.24 -0.86
N THR A 54 10.54 -8.50 -1.64
CA THR A 54 11.98 -8.73 -1.78
C THR A 54 12.71 -8.52 -0.46
N VAL A 55 12.48 -7.40 0.22
CA VAL A 55 13.16 -7.11 1.49
C VAL A 55 12.72 -8.10 2.58
N PHE A 56 11.44 -8.45 2.64
CA PHE A 56 10.95 -9.46 3.57
C PHE A 56 11.66 -10.80 3.35
N LYS A 57 11.75 -11.25 2.09
CA LYS A 57 12.45 -12.50 1.77
C LYS A 57 13.93 -12.43 2.13
N GLN A 58 14.62 -11.33 1.81
CA GLN A 58 16.03 -11.15 2.15
C GLN A 58 16.24 -11.24 3.67
N MET A 59 15.44 -10.50 4.45
CA MET A 59 15.54 -10.52 5.91
C MET A 59 15.17 -11.89 6.52
N TYR A 60 14.26 -12.63 5.89
CA TYR A 60 13.94 -14.00 6.29
C TYR A 60 15.12 -14.95 6.01
N ASP A 61 15.70 -14.88 4.80
CA ASP A 61 16.85 -15.69 4.40
C ASP A 61 18.09 -15.37 5.27
N ASP A 62 18.24 -14.11 5.71
CA ASP A 62 19.28 -13.65 6.64
C ASP A 62 19.00 -14.01 8.12
N GLY A 63 17.86 -14.66 8.43
CA GLY A 63 17.48 -15.06 9.78
C GLY A 63 17.01 -13.93 10.69
N LEU A 64 16.80 -12.72 10.14
CA LEU A 64 16.33 -11.55 10.88
C LEU A 64 14.80 -11.56 11.08
N ILE A 65 14.06 -12.22 10.19
CA ILE A 65 12.62 -12.46 10.31
C ILE A 65 12.38 -13.93 10.64
N TYR A 66 11.54 -14.16 11.65
CA TYR A 66 11.11 -15.49 12.08
C TYR A 66 9.69 -15.43 12.65
N ARG A 67 9.07 -16.60 12.78
CA ARG A 67 7.75 -16.76 13.41
C ARG A 67 7.93 -17.33 14.81
N ALA A 68 7.36 -16.66 15.82
CA ALA A 68 7.34 -17.14 17.19
C ALA A 68 6.08 -16.68 17.92
N GLU A 69 5.70 -17.38 18.98
CA GLU A 69 4.66 -16.93 19.90
C GLU A 69 5.25 -15.87 20.84
N ARG A 70 4.65 -14.69 20.82
CA ARG A 70 5.03 -13.55 21.66
C ARG A 70 3.74 -12.89 22.15
N ILE A 71 3.80 -12.22 23.30
CA ILE A 71 2.71 -11.31 23.70
C ILE A 71 2.69 -10.17 22.67
N ILE A 72 1.51 -9.91 22.08
CA ILE A 72 1.26 -8.89 21.04
C ILE A 72 0.44 -7.76 21.64
#